data_AF-A0A970E7Z9-F1
#
_entry.id   AF-A0A970E7Z9-F1
#
_cell.length_a   1.000
_cell.length_b   1.000
_cell.length_c   1.000
_cell.angle_alpha   90.00
_cell.angle_beta   90.00
_cell.angle_gamma   90.00
#
_symmetry.space_group_name_H-M   'P 1'
#
loop_
_entity.id
_entity.type
_entity.pdbx_description
1 polymer ?
#
loop_
_entity_poly.entity_id
_entity_poly.type
_entity_poly.pdbx_seq_one_letter_code
_entity_poly.pdbx_strand_id
1 'polypeptide(L)'
;MSLLKNLGNKALNTAKVVGSKSQDMMEIGKLKMQISQVEGEIKKLKSEIGEVVYNAYANGLGSPSDQVVSLCDSINAKYGEIEELKLKIQQVQND
;
A
#
# COMPACT_ATOMS: atom_id res chain seq x y z
N MET A 1 45.64 12.88 -22.11
CA MET A 1 45.15 12.20 -20.89
C MET A 1 43.70 12.58 -20.48
N SER A 2 42.89 13.29 -21.28
CA SER A 2 41.53 13.70 -20.85
C SER A 2 40.38 12.74 -21.16
N LEU A 3 40.57 11.79 -22.10
CA LEU A 3 39.48 10.92 -22.56
C LEU A 3 39.18 9.76 -21.58
N LEU A 4 40.20 9.15 -20.98
CA LEU A 4 40.06 8.13 -19.93
C LEU A 4 39.46 8.68 -18.62
N LYS A 5 39.78 9.94 -18.27
CA LYS A 5 39.28 10.57 -17.03
C LYS A 5 37.78 10.91 -17.12
N ASN A 6 37.30 11.27 -18.31
CA ASN A 6 35.86 11.52 -18.54
C ASN A 6 35.04 10.24 -18.70
N LEU A 7 35.61 9.16 -19.28
CA LEU A 7 34.96 7.85 -19.31
C LEU A 7 34.85 7.22 -17.92
N GLY A 8 35.90 7.32 -17.10
CA GLY A 8 35.89 6.81 -15.72
C GLY A 8 34.85 7.50 -14.84
N ASN A 9 34.73 8.82 -14.92
CA ASN A 9 33.72 9.56 -14.16
C ASN A 9 32.29 9.32 -14.67
N LYS A 10 32.07 9.16 -15.98
CA LYS A 10 30.75 8.79 -16.51
C LYS A 10 30.35 7.35 -16.15
N ALA A 11 31.29 6.39 -16.20
CA ALA A 11 31.01 5.01 -15.82
C ALA A 11 30.69 4.87 -14.32
N LEU A 12 31.41 5.58 -13.44
CA LEU A 12 31.13 5.63 -12.00
C LEU A 12 29.76 6.26 -11.69
N ASN A 13 29.39 7.34 -12.39
CA ASN A 13 28.07 7.95 -12.23
C ASN A 13 26.94 7.05 -12.75
N THR A 14 27.14 6.37 -13.88
CA THR A 14 26.14 5.42 -14.42
C THR A 14 25.95 4.21 -13.49
N ALA A 15 27.03 3.66 -12.92
CA ALA A 15 26.93 2.55 -11.96
C ALA A 15 26.16 2.95 -10.69
N LYS A 16 26.36 4.17 -10.19
CA LYS A 16 25.67 4.70 -9.00
C LYS A 16 24.17 4.93 -9.25
N VAL A 17 23.82 5.43 -10.43
CA VAL A 17 22.42 5.69 -10.85
C VAL A 17 21.66 4.40 -11.16
N VAL A 18 22.31 3.37 -11.70
CA VAL A 18 21.67 2.06 -11.95
C VAL A 18 21.44 1.30 -10.63
N GLY A 19 22.39 1.40 -9.69
CA GLY A 19 22.26 0.82 -8.35
C GLY A 19 21.09 1.40 -7.54
N SER A 20 20.97 2.73 -7.45
CA SER A 20 19.88 3.39 -6.72
C SER A 20 18.51 3.01 -7.27
N LYS A 21 18.34 3.07 -8.59
CA LYS A 21 17.07 2.77 -9.27
C LYS A 21 16.57 1.33 -9.05
N SER A 22 17.48 0.38 -8.84
CA SER A 22 17.12 -1.01 -8.54
C SER A 22 16.62 -1.18 -7.10
N GLN A 23 17.18 -0.43 -6.15
CA GLN A 23 16.78 -0.42 -4.76
C GLN A 23 15.40 0.24 -4.59
N ASP A 24 15.17 1.37 -5.27
CA ASP A 24 13.90 2.08 -5.28
C ASP A 24 12.77 1.21 -5.83
N MET A 25 13.05 0.44 -6.89
CA MET A 25 12.08 -0.47 -7.49
C MET A 25 11.70 -1.63 -6.54
N MET A 26 12.65 -2.13 -5.74
CA MET A 26 12.38 -3.14 -4.73
C MET A 26 11.52 -2.58 -3.60
N GLU A 27 11.82 -1.36 -3.15
CA GLU A 27 11.07 -0.68 -2.10
C GLU A 27 9.63 -0.37 -2.52
N ILE A 28 9.43 0.17 -3.72
CA ILE A 28 8.11 0.36 -4.32
C ILE A 28 7.36 -0.97 -4.41
N GLY A 29 8.04 -2.06 -4.77
CA GLY A 29 7.45 -3.41 -4.81
C GLY A 29 6.90 -3.84 -3.45
N LYS A 30 7.67 -3.62 -2.37
CA LYS A 30 7.24 -3.92 -0.99
C LYS A 30 6.04 -3.08 -0.59
N LEU A 31 6.07 -1.77 -0.86
CA LEU A 31 4.96 -0.86 -0.54
C LEU A 31 3.68 -1.25 -1.29
N LYS A 32 3.78 -1.63 -2.56
CA LYS A 32 2.64 -2.14 -3.34
C LYS A 32 2.08 -3.44 -2.79
N MET A 33 2.94 -4.35 -2.34
CA MET A 33 2.50 -5.59 -1.69
C MET A 33 1.75 -5.30 -0.39
N GLN A 34 2.23 -4.36 0.42
CA GLN A 34 1.53 -3.91 1.63
C GLN A 34 0.16 -3.33 1.29
N ILE A 35 0.06 -2.46 0.28
CA ILE A 35 -1.23 -1.93 -0.19
C ILE A 35 -2.19 -3.07 -0.55
N SER A 36 -1.73 -4.05 -1.34
CA SER A 36 -2.59 -5.19 -1.74
C SER A 36 -3.06 -6.03 -0.54
N GLN A 37 -2.23 -6.17 0.48
CA GLN A 37 -2.60 -6.85 1.72
C GLN A 37 -3.69 -6.07 2.47
N VAL A 38 -3.52 -4.76 2.64
CA VAL A 38 -4.52 -3.90 3.30
C VAL A 38 -5.84 -3.88 2.53
N GLU A 39 -5.79 -3.83 1.18
CA GLU A 39 -6.99 -3.97 0.33
C GLU A 39 -7.72 -5.31 0.54
N GLY A 40 -6.95 -6.40 0.70
CA GLY A 40 -7.49 -7.71 1.03
C GLY A 40 -8.19 -7.74 2.38
N GLU A 41 -7.63 -7.05 3.38
CA GLU A 41 -8.25 -6.90 4.70
C GLU A 41 -9.54 -6.06 4.65
N ILE A 42 -9.55 -4.97 3.88
CA ILE A 42 -10.78 -4.19 3.63
C ILE A 42 -11.87 -5.07 3.02
N LYS A 43 -11.51 -5.92 2.04
CA LYS A 43 -12.48 -6.83 1.42
C LYS A 43 -13.06 -7.82 2.43
N LYS A 44 -12.24 -8.35 3.34
CA LYS A 44 -12.70 -9.23 4.42
C LYS A 44 -13.66 -8.52 5.36
N LEU A 45 -13.32 -7.32 5.82
CA LEU A 45 -14.18 -6.52 6.71
C LEU A 45 -15.53 -6.19 6.05
N LYS A 46 -15.55 -5.88 4.75
CA LYS A 46 -16.79 -5.67 4.00
C LYS A 46 -17.64 -6.94 3.91
N SER A 47 -17.01 -8.11 3.77
CA SER A 47 -17.71 -9.40 3.80
C SER A 47 -18.31 -9.66 5.18
N GLU A 48 -17.56 -9.38 6.24
CA GLU A 48 -18.00 -9.54 7.63
C GLU A 48 -19.20 -8.65 7.95
N ILE A 49 -19.22 -7.40 7.47
CA ILE A 49 -20.42 -6.54 7.56
C ILE A 49 -21.63 -7.23 6.91
N GLY A 50 -21.45 -7.78 5.71
CA GLY A 50 -22.52 -8.50 5.01
C GLY A 50 -23.04 -9.71 5.80
N GLU A 51 -22.14 -10.48 6.40
CA GLU A 51 -22.49 -11.61 7.26
C GLU A 51 -23.24 -11.18 8.53
N VAL A 52 -22.75 -10.13 9.21
CA VAL A 52 -23.38 -9.58 10.41
C VAL A 52 -24.80 -9.10 10.12
N VAL A 53 -24.99 -8.35 9.02
CA VAL A 53 -26.30 -7.84 8.61
C VAL A 53 -27.24 -8.98 8.19
N TYR A 54 -26.75 -9.94 7.42
CA TYR A 54 -27.53 -11.10 7.00
C TYR A 54 -27.97 -11.96 8.19
N ASN A 55 -27.05 -12.23 9.13
CA ASN A 55 -27.34 -13.00 10.33
C ASN A 55 -28.38 -12.30 11.21
N ALA A 56 -28.28 -10.97 11.37
CA ALA A 56 -29.29 -10.22 12.11
C ALA A 56 -30.68 -10.38 11.47
N TYR A 57 -30.78 -10.21 10.15
CA TYR A 57 -32.02 -10.44 9.41
C TYR A 57 -32.55 -11.87 9.58
N ALA A 58 -31.69 -12.88 9.40
CA ALA A 58 -32.05 -14.29 9.45
C ALA A 58 -32.56 -14.72 10.84
N ASN A 59 -32.04 -14.11 11.90
CA ASN A 59 -32.45 -14.39 13.29
C ASN A 59 -33.60 -13.48 13.77
N GLY A 60 -34.17 -12.63 12.90
CA GLY A 60 -35.20 -11.66 13.29
C GLY A 60 -34.70 -10.62 14.29
N LEU A 61 -33.38 -10.43 14.39
CA LEU A 61 -32.77 -9.39 15.20
C LEU A 61 -32.86 -8.05 14.47
N GLY A 62 -32.93 -6.97 15.23
CA GLY A 62 -32.86 -5.61 14.69
C GLY A 62 -31.53 -5.34 13.98
N SER A 63 -31.42 -4.16 13.36
CA SER A 63 -30.19 -3.77 12.66
C SER A 63 -28.99 -3.80 13.61
N PRO A 64 -27.89 -4.52 13.29
CA PRO A 64 -26.72 -4.64 14.15
C PRO A 64 -25.82 -3.40 14.02
N SER A 65 -26.33 -2.23 14.40
CA SER A 65 -25.69 -0.93 14.14
C SER A 65 -24.27 -0.85 14.69
N ASP A 66 -24.05 -1.25 15.93
CA ASP A 66 -22.80 -0.95 16.64
C ASP A 66 -21.63 -1.78 16.10
N GLN A 67 -21.89 -3.06 15.78
CA GLN A 67 -20.88 -3.93 15.16
C GLN A 67 -20.53 -3.44 13.75
N VAL A 68 -21.55 -3.07 12.96
CA VAL A 68 -21.36 -2.56 11.60
C VAL A 68 -20.59 -1.22 11.63
N VAL A 69 -20.89 -0.32 12.57
CA VAL A 69 -20.17 0.95 12.73
C VAL A 69 -18.70 0.69 13.06
N SER A 70 -18.40 -0.19 14.01
CA SER A 70 -17.00 -0.53 14.36
C SER A 70 -16.22 -1.12 13.17
N LEU A 71 -16.88 -1.95 12.35
CA LEU A 71 -16.27 -2.50 11.12
C LEU A 71 -16.05 -1.41 10.07
N CYS A 72 -16.99 -0.46 9.92
CA CYS A 72 -16.84 0.68 9.02
C CYS A 72 -15.69 1.59 9.44
N ASP A 73 -15.53 1.88 10.73
CA ASP A 73 -14.42 2.69 11.25
C ASP A 73 -13.07 2.02 10.98
N SER A 74 -13.02 0.69 11.15
CA SER A 74 -11.83 -0.11 10.84
C SER A 74 -11.47 -0.05 9.34
N ILE A 75 -12.47 -0.08 8.46
CA ILE A 75 -12.28 0.08 7.01
C ILE A 75 -11.73 1.48 6.69
N ASN A 76 -12.28 2.52 7.30
CA ASN A 76 -11.83 3.89 7.09
C ASN A 76 -10.37 4.09 7.50
N ALA A 77 -9.97 3.54 8.65
CA ALA A 77 -8.58 3.57 9.10
C ALA A 77 -7.62 2.90 8.09
N LYS A 78 -8.01 1.75 7.54
CA LYS A 78 -7.24 1.03 6.52
C LYS A 78 -7.13 1.80 5.19
N TYR A 79 -8.17 2.53 4.81
CA TYR A 79 -8.07 3.43 3.66
C TYR A 79 -7.07 4.56 3.91
N GLY A 80 -7.01 5.09 5.14
CA GLY A 80 -5.96 6.03 5.54
C GLY A 80 -4.55 5.45 5.38
N GLU A 81 -4.34 4.22 5.85
CA GLU A 81 -3.07 3.50 5.70
C GLU A 81 -2.67 3.32 4.23
N ILE A 82 -3.61 2.98 3.35
CA ILE A 82 -3.36 2.88 1.90
C ILE A 82 -2.88 4.21 1.33
N GLU A 83 -3.51 5.32 1.70
CA GLU A 83 -3.11 6.64 1.22
C GLU A 83 -1.71 7.03 1.71
N GLU A 84 -1.36 6.73 2.96
CA GLU A 84 0.00 6.92 3.46
C GLU A 84 1.04 6.08 2.69
N LEU A 85 0.72 4.82 2.39
CA LEU A 85 1.60 3.94 1.60
C LEU A 85 1.75 4.44 0.16
N LYS A 86 0.69 4.98 -0.46
CA LYS A 86 0.76 5.59 -1.79
C LYS A 86 1.62 6.85 -1.80
N LEU A 87 1.53 7.69 -0.76
CA LEU A 87 2.38 8.88 -0.61
C LEU A 87 3.86 8.49 -0.50
N LYS A 88 4.18 7.43 0.26
CA LYS A 88 5.55 6.89 0.34
C LYS A 88 6.06 6.42 -1.02
N ILE A 89 5.23 5.74 -1.82
CA ILE A 89 5.60 5.34 -3.19
C ILE A 89 5.92 6.57 -4.05
N GLN A 90 5.13 7.64 -3.95
CA GLN A 90 5.37 8.87 -4.69
C GLN A 90 6.66 9.57 -4.28
N GLN A 91 7.03 9.52 -3.00
CA GLN A 91 8.32 10.04 -2.53
C GLN A 91 9.49 9.27 -3.15
N VAL A 92 9.47 7.94 -3.05
CA VAL A 92 10.51 7.06 -3.62
C VAL A 92 10.61 7.17 -5.15
N GLN A 93 9.52 7.52 -5.84
CA GLN A 93 9.53 7.74 -7.29
C GLN A 93 10.09 9.10 -7.73
N ASN A 94 10.05 10.10 -6.85
CA ASN A 94 10.48 11.47 -7.12
C ASN A 94 11.87 11.79 -6.54
N ASP A 95 12.45 10.87 -5.76
CA ASP A 95 13.84 10.87 -5.30
C ASP A 95 14.82 10.44 -6.41
#